data_AF-A0AAW1IZI3-F1
#
_entry.id   AF-A0AAW1IZI3-F1
#
_cell.length_a   1.000
_cell.length_b   1.000
_cell.length_c   1.000
_cell.angle_alpha   90.00
_cell.angle_beta   90.00
_cell.angle_gamma   90.00
#
_symmetry.space_group_name_H-M   'P 1'
#
loop_
_entity.id
_entity.type
_entity.pdbx_description
1 polymer ?
#
loop_
_entity_poly.entity_id
_entity_poly.type
_entity_poly.pdbx_seq_one_letter_code
_entity_poly.pdbx_strand_id
1 'polypeptide(L)'
;MSKETIPKKLEKRSDNCLQSLYDAAEAFSSGVSYESFNEITPLIGNKEMYDHLKNLIRVNIVNGINNGFEQMQIADKMEILDNLANEYPEESAWRPSVGVVDVSAQEKWGLTLRKLVLVKKLEALDTQNDNLKQDINKKRKILQQTKEKLEKHL
;
A
#
# COMPACT_ATOMS: atom_id res chain seq x y z
N MET A 1 -6.41 -33.10 -20.05
CA MET A 1 -5.35 -32.21 -20.57
C MET A 1 -5.57 -30.83 -19.98
N SER A 2 -4.73 -30.44 -19.04
CA SER A 2 -4.74 -29.09 -18.47
C SER A 2 -4.21 -28.13 -19.54
N LYS A 3 -5.00 -27.11 -19.90
CA LYS A 3 -4.47 -25.98 -20.66
C LYS A 3 -3.75 -25.10 -19.66
N GLU A 4 -2.44 -25.29 -19.53
CA GLU A 4 -1.58 -24.28 -18.92
C GLU A 4 -1.64 -23.03 -19.78
N THR A 5 -2.50 -22.10 -19.39
CA THR A 5 -2.50 -20.74 -19.91
C THR A 5 -1.23 -20.08 -19.40
N ILE A 6 -0.21 -20.04 -20.25
CA ILE A 6 0.97 -19.20 -20.07
C ILE A 6 0.45 -17.77 -19.79
N PRO A 7 0.86 -17.11 -18.68
CA PRO A 7 0.52 -15.72 -18.49
C PRO A 7 1.14 -14.96 -19.66
N LYS A 8 0.29 -14.49 -20.56
CA LYS A 8 0.70 -13.57 -21.63
C LYS A 8 1.45 -12.46 -20.90
N LYS A 9 2.74 -12.29 -21.21
CA LYS A 9 3.57 -11.21 -20.68
C LYS A 9 2.81 -9.93 -21.02
N LEU A 10 2.07 -9.40 -20.05
CA LEU A 10 1.23 -8.23 -20.22
C LEU A 10 2.19 -7.09 -20.51
N GLU A 11 2.12 -6.49 -21.70
CA GLU A 11 2.43 -5.07 -21.85
C GLU A 11 1.90 -4.35 -20.62
N LYS A 12 2.76 -3.56 -19.96
CA LYS A 12 2.44 -2.98 -18.65
C LYS A 12 1.05 -2.37 -18.69
N ARG A 13 0.16 -2.78 -17.79
CA ARG A 13 -1.25 -2.34 -17.78
C ARG A 13 -1.36 -0.81 -17.71
N SER A 14 -0.39 -0.16 -17.08
CA SER A 14 -0.20 1.30 -17.08
C SER A 14 -0.10 1.88 -18.48
N ASP A 15 0.69 1.25 -19.34
CA ASP A 15 1.02 1.75 -20.68
C ASP A 15 -0.20 1.60 -21.59
N ASN A 16 -0.92 0.48 -21.47
CA ASN A 16 -2.20 0.28 -22.17
C ASN A 16 -3.28 1.27 -21.75
N CYS A 17 -3.36 1.58 -20.45
CA CYS A 17 -4.28 2.59 -19.92
C CYS A 17 -3.94 3.99 -20.46
N LEU A 18 -2.66 4.36 -20.38
CA LEU A 18 -2.18 5.65 -20.88
C LEU A 18 -2.38 5.78 -22.40
N GLN A 19 -2.10 4.73 -23.15
CA GLN A 19 -2.32 4.70 -24.60
C GLN A 19 -3.80 4.87 -24.94
N SER A 20 -4.70 4.20 -24.22
CA SER A 20 -6.15 4.35 -24.43
C SER A 20 -6.63 5.79 -24.21
N LEU A 21 -6.04 6.49 -23.24
CA LEU A 21 -6.33 7.91 -22.98
C LEU A 21 -5.79 8.82 -24.08
N TYR A 22 -4.61 8.54 -24.62
CA TYR A 22 -4.07 9.27 -25.76
C TYR A 22 -4.88 9.05 -27.03
N ASP A 23 -5.33 7.82 -27.28
CA ASP A 23 -6.19 7.50 -28.42
C ASP A 23 -7.52 8.26 -28.32
N ALA A 24 -8.08 8.37 -27.10
CA ALA A 24 -9.26 9.19 -26.85
C ALA A 24 -8.99 10.68 -27.08
N ALA A 25 -7.84 11.20 -26.61
CA ALA A 25 -7.46 12.60 -26.82
C ALA A 25 -7.34 12.94 -28.32
N GLU A 26 -6.77 12.04 -29.12
CA GLU A 26 -6.69 12.19 -30.57
C GLU A 26 -8.08 12.15 -31.20
N ALA A 27 -8.94 11.21 -30.80
CA ALA A 27 -10.31 11.09 -31.28
C ALA A 27 -11.15 12.35 -30.97
N PHE A 28 -11.02 12.93 -29.78
CA PHE A 28 -11.70 14.19 -29.43
C PHE A 28 -11.21 15.36 -30.28
N SER A 29 -9.88 15.51 -30.42
CA SER A 29 -9.31 16.62 -31.20
C SER A 29 -9.62 16.52 -32.71
N SER A 30 -9.84 15.31 -33.21
CA SER A 30 -10.20 15.04 -34.61
C SER A 30 -11.70 14.89 -34.87
N GLY A 31 -12.54 14.93 -33.83
CA GLY A 31 -13.98 14.71 -33.93
C GLY A 31 -14.75 15.83 -34.64
N VAL A 32 -14.15 17.01 -34.78
CA VAL A 32 -14.70 18.12 -35.57
C VAL A 32 -13.92 18.21 -36.87
N SER A 33 -14.62 18.06 -38.00
CA SER A 33 -13.98 18.20 -39.32
C SER A 33 -13.73 19.67 -39.66
N TYR A 34 -12.81 19.93 -40.58
CA TYR A 34 -12.56 21.29 -41.07
C TYR A 34 -13.81 21.89 -41.70
N GLU A 35 -14.59 21.08 -42.43
CA GLU A 35 -15.86 21.48 -43.04
C GLU A 35 -16.86 21.95 -41.98
N SER A 36 -17.03 21.17 -40.91
CA SER A 36 -17.93 21.51 -39.79
C SER A 36 -17.49 22.79 -39.07
N PHE A 37 -16.18 22.98 -38.90
CA PHE A 37 -15.63 24.20 -38.32
C PHE A 37 -15.89 25.43 -39.23
N ASN A 38 -15.67 25.28 -40.53
CA ASN A 38 -15.83 26.34 -41.52
C ASN A 38 -17.30 26.72 -41.73
N GLU A 39 -18.24 25.76 -41.62
CA GLU A 39 -19.68 26.03 -41.64
C GLU A 39 -20.13 26.96 -40.51
N ILE A 40 -19.52 26.84 -39.32
CA ILE A 40 -19.85 27.66 -38.14
C ILE A 40 -19.10 29.00 -38.17
N THR A 41 -17.95 29.06 -38.83
CA THR A 41 -17.08 30.24 -38.88
C THR A 41 -16.79 30.74 -40.30
N PRO A 42 -17.77 30.85 -41.22
CA PRO A 42 -17.51 30.99 -42.64
C PRO A 42 -16.82 32.29 -43.07
N LEU A 43 -16.84 33.33 -42.22
CA LEU A 43 -16.26 34.64 -42.51
C LEU A 43 -14.83 34.83 -41.97
N ILE A 44 -14.43 34.01 -41.01
CA ILE A 44 -13.17 34.16 -40.25
C ILE A 44 -12.36 32.87 -40.15
N GLY A 45 -13.01 31.74 -40.35
CA GLY A 45 -12.43 30.41 -40.30
C GLY A 45 -11.49 30.21 -41.48
N ASN A 46 -10.29 29.72 -41.18
CA ASN A 46 -9.35 29.25 -42.16
C ASN A 46 -8.66 28.00 -41.63
N LYS A 47 -7.96 27.29 -42.52
CA LYS A 47 -7.31 26.02 -42.19
C LYS A 47 -6.26 26.15 -41.08
N GLU A 48 -5.52 27.25 -41.06
CA GLU A 48 -4.50 27.51 -40.04
C GLU A 48 -5.11 27.68 -38.65
N MET A 49 -6.23 28.40 -38.54
CA MET A 49 -6.96 28.58 -37.29
C MET A 49 -7.57 27.27 -36.78
N TYR A 50 -8.11 26.45 -37.70
CA TYR A 50 -8.61 25.11 -37.38
C TYR A 50 -7.49 24.19 -36.87
N ASP A 51 -6.36 24.11 -37.58
CA ASP A 51 -5.22 23.27 -37.19
C ASP A 51 -4.62 23.75 -35.86
N HIS A 52 -4.59 25.07 -35.63
CA HIS A 52 -4.17 25.64 -34.35
C HIS A 52 -5.11 25.26 -33.20
N LEU A 53 -6.43 25.38 -33.39
CA LEU A 53 -7.43 25.00 -32.39
C LEU A 53 -7.36 23.50 -32.08
N LYS A 54 -7.27 22.66 -33.10
CA LYS A 54 -7.13 21.21 -32.96
C LYS A 54 -5.89 20.85 -32.14
N ASN A 55 -4.75 21.45 -32.46
CA ASN A 55 -3.51 21.24 -31.71
C ASN A 55 -3.61 21.75 -30.28
N LEU A 56 -4.22 22.91 -30.04
CA LEU A 56 -4.39 23.47 -28.71
C LEU A 56 -5.26 22.57 -27.82
N ILE A 57 -6.36 22.02 -28.37
CA ILE A 57 -7.21 21.06 -27.66
C ILE A 57 -6.41 19.80 -27.33
N ARG A 58 -5.73 19.21 -28.32
CA ARG A 58 -4.92 17.99 -28.13
C ARG A 58 -3.86 18.18 -27.05
N VAL A 59 -3.07 19.25 -27.13
CA VAL A 59 -1.99 19.53 -26.17
C VAL A 59 -2.53 19.71 -24.76
N ASN A 60 -3.63 20.45 -24.58
CA ASN A 60 -4.22 20.64 -23.26
C ASN A 60 -4.75 19.33 -22.65
N ILE A 61 -5.40 18.48 -23.47
CA ILE A 61 -5.87 17.17 -23.00
C ILE A 61 -4.69 16.27 -22.62
N VAL A 62 -3.67 16.17 -23.48
CA VAL A 62 -2.48 15.35 -23.22
C VAL A 62 -1.74 15.82 -21.97
N ASN A 63 -1.56 17.12 -21.80
CA ASN A 63 -0.95 17.68 -20.59
C ASN A 63 -1.79 17.36 -19.34
N GLY A 64 -3.12 17.45 -19.43
CA GLY A 64 -4.02 17.06 -18.35
C GLY A 64 -3.91 15.58 -17.98
N ILE A 65 -3.84 14.70 -18.98
CA ILE A 65 -3.62 13.26 -18.79
C ILE A 65 -2.29 13.03 -18.08
N ASN A 66 -1.19 13.60 -18.57
CA ASN A 66 0.15 13.41 -18.02
C ASN A 66 0.24 13.90 -16.58
N ASN A 67 -0.22 15.12 -16.32
CA ASN A 67 -0.26 15.69 -14.98
C ASN A 67 -1.09 14.82 -14.03
N GLY A 68 -2.25 14.33 -14.46
CA GLY A 68 -3.07 13.42 -13.66
C GLY A 68 -2.38 12.08 -13.38
N PHE A 69 -1.75 11.50 -14.39
CA PHE A 69 -1.01 10.24 -14.28
C PHE A 69 0.17 10.34 -13.30
N GLU A 70 0.93 11.43 -13.37
CA GLU A 70 2.07 11.71 -12.50
C GLU A 70 1.61 12.07 -11.08
N GLN A 71 0.70 13.03 -10.91
CA GLN A 71 0.25 13.48 -9.59
C GLN A 71 -0.41 12.36 -8.79
N MET A 72 -1.17 11.50 -9.46
CA MET A 72 -1.84 10.37 -8.81
C MET A 72 -0.95 9.12 -8.75
N GLN A 73 0.27 9.15 -9.30
CA GLN A 73 1.19 8.01 -9.37
C GLN A 73 0.49 6.76 -9.92
N ILE A 74 -0.23 6.92 -11.03
CA ILE A 74 -1.09 5.85 -11.57
C ILE A 74 -0.24 4.65 -12.01
N ALA A 75 0.93 4.90 -12.61
CA ALA A 75 1.85 3.84 -13.03
C ALA A 75 2.25 2.95 -11.83
N ASP A 76 2.70 3.57 -10.73
CA ASP A 76 3.13 2.87 -9.51
C ASP A 76 1.99 2.04 -8.90
N LYS A 77 0.77 2.61 -8.84
CA LYS A 77 -0.41 1.92 -8.32
C LYS A 77 -0.83 0.73 -9.18
N MET A 78 -0.73 0.86 -10.51
CA MET A 78 -1.01 -0.24 -11.43
C MET A 78 0.03 -1.36 -11.29
N GLU A 79 1.31 -1.01 -11.12
CA GLU A 79 2.37 -1.99 -10.84
C GLU A 79 2.13 -2.73 -9.52
N ILE A 80 1.74 -2.02 -8.45
CA ILE A 80 1.36 -2.65 -7.18
C ILE A 80 0.17 -3.60 -7.36
N LEU A 81 -0.84 -3.20 -8.12
CA LEU A 81 -2.00 -4.05 -8.40
C LEU A 81 -1.63 -5.31 -9.17
N ASP A 82 -0.77 -5.19 -10.19
CA ASP A 82 -0.29 -6.33 -10.98
C ASP A 82 0.53 -7.30 -10.09
N ASN A 83 1.38 -6.77 -9.21
CA ASN A 83 2.12 -7.57 -8.23
C ASN A 83 1.18 -8.30 -7.26
N LEU A 84 0.18 -7.61 -6.70
CA LEU A 84 -0.80 -8.21 -5.80
C LEU A 84 -1.63 -9.30 -6.50
N ALA A 85 -2.00 -9.09 -7.77
CA ALA A 85 -2.73 -10.08 -8.55
C ALA A 85 -1.91 -11.34 -8.83
N ASN A 86 -0.59 -11.21 -8.99
CA ASN A 86 0.33 -12.33 -9.17
C ASN A 86 0.61 -13.08 -7.86
N GLU A 87 0.71 -12.37 -6.73
CA GLU A 87 1.01 -12.95 -5.42
C GLU A 87 -0.21 -13.62 -4.76
N TYR A 88 -1.41 -13.08 -4.98
CA TYR A 88 -2.63 -13.50 -4.31
C TYR A 88 -3.72 -13.88 -5.31
N PRO A 89 -3.80 -15.16 -5.74
CA PRO A 89 -4.80 -15.62 -6.67
C PRO A 89 -6.23 -15.39 -6.14
N GLU A 90 -7.12 -15.03 -7.05
CA GLU A 90 -8.45 -14.47 -6.76
C GLU A 90 -9.32 -15.37 -5.86
N GLU A 91 -9.15 -16.70 -5.99
CA GLU A 91 -9.88 -17.74 -5.25
C GLU A 91 -9.57 -17.75 -3.74
N SER A 92 -8.47 -17.13 -3.32
CA SER A 92 -7.94 -17.20 -1.95
C SER A 92 -8.08 -15.88 -1.16
N ALA A 93 -8.53 -14.81 -1.80
CA ALA A 93 -8.58 -13.49 -1.17
C ALA A 93 -9.95 -13.23 -0.54
N TRP A 94 -9.97 -13.05 0.79
CA TRP A 94 -11.16 -12.56 1.48
C TRP A 94 -11.53 -11.18 0.91
N ARG A 95 -12.79 -11.03 0.47
CA ARG A 95 -13.36 -9.76 0.03
C ARG A 95 -14.35 -9.28 1.11
N PRO A 96 -14.34 -8.00 1.49
CA PRO A 96 -15.35 -7.50 2.41
C PRO A 96 -16.74 -7.65 1.78
N SER A 97 -17.62 -8.36 2.46
CA SER A 97 -19.05 -8.33 2.15
C SER A 97 -19.64 -7.07 2.79
N VAL A 98 -20.28 -6.24 1.95
CA VAL A 98 -21.00 -4.98 2.26
C VAL A 98 -20.87 -4.43 3.69
N GLY A 99 -20.13 -3.33 3.83
CA GLY A 99 -20.26 -2.37 4.95
C GLY A 99 -19.57 -2.74 6.27
N VAL A 100 -19.12 -3.98 6.45
CA VAL A 100 -18.39 -4.39 7.66
C VAL A 100 -16.96 -4.74 7.29
N VAL A 101 -16.06 -3.76 7.45
CA VAL A 101 -14.62 -4.05 7.47
C VAL A 101 -14.37 -4.82 8.75
N ASP A 102 -14.00 -6.09 8.64
CA ASP A 102 -13.59 -6.89 9.78
C ASP A 102 -12.22 -6.41 10.29
N VAL A 103 -12.23 -5.30 11.03
CA VAL A 103 -11.05 -4.76 11.73
C VAL A 103 -10.55 -5.73 12.79
N SER A 104 -11.35 -6.72 13.21
CA SER A 104 -10.92 -7.69 14.22
C SER A 104 -9.71 -8.49 13.75
N ALA A 105 -9.55 -8.74 12.44
CA ALA A 105 -8.38 -9.42 11.90
C ALA A 105 -7.09 -8.59 12.08
N GLN A 106 -7.16 -7.27 11.82
CA GLN A 106 -6.02 -6.36 12.01
C GLN A 106 -5.74 -6.10 13.50
N GLU A 107 -6.77 -5.89 14.31
CA GLU A 107 -6.65 -5.71 15.76
C GLU A 107 -6.09 -6.97 16.44
N LYS A 108 -6.50 -8.16 15.99
CA LYS A 108 -6.02 -9.45 16.53
C LYS A 108 -4.52 -9.60 16.38
N TRP A 109 -3.95 -9.23 15.23
CA TRP A 109 -2.49 -9.30 15.05
C TRP A 109 -1.75 -8.36 16.01
N GLY A 110 -2.23 -7.10 16.13
CA GLY A 110 -1.67 -6.14 17.08
C GLY A 110 -1.77 -6.60 18.54
N LEU A 111 -2.90 -7.20 18.92
CA LEU A 111 -3.13 -7.78 20.25
C LEU A 111 -2.23 -9.00 20.50
N THR A 112 -2.05 -9.87 19.52
CA THR A 112 -1.13 -11.01 19.61
C THR A 112 0.31 -10.55 19.83
N LEU A 113 0.77 -9.53 19.12
CA LEU A 113 2.11 -8.98 19.28
C LEU A 113 2.31 -8.36 20.67
N ARG A 114 1.33 -7.59 21.15
CA ARG A 114 1.32 -7.03 22.51
C ARG A 114 1.35 -8.12 23.58
N LYS A 115 0.54 -9.17 23.42
CA LYS A 115 0.54 -10.33 24.32
C LYS A 115 1.93 -10.96 24.40
N LEU A 116 2.58 -11.17 23.25
CA LEU A 116 3.91 -11.80 23.19
C LEU A 116 4.97 -10.95 23.90
N VAL A 117 4.92 -9.62 23.75
CA VAL A 117 5.80 -8.69 24.47
C VAL A 117 5.54 -8.73 25.98
N LEU A 118 4.28 -8.75 26.40
CA LEU A 118 3.91 -8.79 27.82
C LEU A 118 4.34 -10.10 28.49
N VAL A 119 4.17 -11.24 27.82
CA VAL A 119 4.64 -12.55 28.31
C VAL A 119 6.14 -12.53 28.55
N LYS A 120 6.94 -12.05 27.58
CA LYS A 120 8.40 -11.92 27.75
C LYS A 120 8.79 -11.03 28.94
N LYS A 121 8.04 -9.93 29.17
CA LYS A 121 8.28 -9.05 30.32
C LYS A 121 7.94 -9.73 31.65
N LEU A 122 6.88 -10.52 31.70
CA LEU A 122 6.51 -11.30 32.90
C LEU A 122 7.57 -12.35 33.21
N GLU A 123 8.01 -13.13 32.22
CA GLU A 123 9.08 -14.13 32.40
C GLU A 123 10.38 -13.49 32.93
N ALA A 124 10.72 -12.30 32.42
CA ALA A 124 11.87 -11.54 32.91
C ALA A 124 11.71 -11.08 34.36
N LEU A 125 10.52 -10.61 34.74
CA LEU A 125 10.21 -10.21 36.12
C LEU A 125 10.22 -11.41 37.07
N ASP A 126 9.68 -12.56 36.67
CA ASP A 126 9.70 -13.78 37.48
C ASP A 126 11.14 -14.23 37.73
N THR A 127 11.98 -14.21 36.68
CA THR A 127 13.41 -14.51 36.80
C THR A 127 14.11 -13.54 37.77
N GLN A 128 13.84 -12.24 37.66
CA GLN A 128 14.38 -11.24 38.59
C GLN A 128 13.93 -11.48 40.03
N ASN A 129 12.66 -11.84 40.22
CA ASN A 129 12.08 -12.09 41.53
C ASN A 129 12.70 -13.32 42.19
N ASP A 130 12.92 -14.39 41.42
CA ASP A 130 13.58 -15.59 41.94
C ASP A 130 15.04 -15.34 42.32
N ASN A 131 15.77 -14.55 41.52
CA ASN A 131 17.12 -14.11 41.87
C ASN A 131 17.13 -13.28 43.17
N LEU A 132 16.20 -12.34 43.32
CA LEU A 132 16.06 -11.54 44.54
C LEU A 132 15.73 -12.40 45.76
N LYS A 133 14.83 -13.38 45.64
CA LYS A 133 14.51 -14.33 46.71
C LYS A 133 15.75 -15.14 47.14
N GLN A 134 16.55 -15.61 46.18
CA GLN A 134 17.79 -16.33 46.48
C GLN A 134 18.77 -15.44 47.25
N ASP A 135 18.96 -14.19 46.81
CA ASP A 135 19.88 -13.26 47.47
C ASP A 135 19.41 -12.87 48.87
N ILE A 136 18.11 -12.68 49.08
CA ILE A 136 17.53 -12.46 50.42
C ILE A 136 17.82 -13.66 51.32
N ASN A 137 17.63 -14.89 50.82
CA ASN A 137 17.90 -16.10 51.61
C ASN A 137 19.38 -16.26 51.95
N LYS A 138 20.29 -15.95 51.02
CA LYS A 138 21.74 -15.90 51.29
C LYS A 138 22.07 -14.90 52.39
N LYS A 139 21.55 -13.65 52.28
CA LYS A 139 21.77 -12.60 53.29
C LYS A 139 21.21 -12.99 54.66
N ARG A 140 20.01 -13.60 54.71
CA ARG A 140 19.43 -14.13 55.96
C ARG A 140 20.31 -15.18 56.61
N LYS A 141 20.87 -16.11 55.82
CA LYS A 141 21.78 -17.14 56.33
C LYS A 141 23.06 -16.54 56.91
N ILE A 142 23.66 -15.56 56.21
CA ILE A 142 24.84 -14.84 56.71
C ILE A 142 24.53 -14.10 58.01
N LEU A 143 23.38 -13.40 58.07
CA LEU A 143 22.96 -12.67 59.27
C LEU A 143 22.81 -13.61 60.47
N GLN A 144 22.17 -14.77 60.25
CA GLN A 144 21.97 -15.78 61.28
C GLN A 144 23.30 -16.35 61.79
N GLN A 145 24.23 -16.68 60.88
CA GLN A 145 25.57 -17.17 61.24
C GLN A 145 26.38 -16.12 62.02
N THR A 146 26.29 -14.85 61.64
CA THR A 146 26.96 -13.75 62.34
C THR A 146 26.38 -13.55 63.73
N LYS A 147 25.05 -13.62 63.87
CA LYS A 147 24.36 -13.57 65.16
C LYS A 147 24.83 -14.70 66.08
N GLU A 148 24.83 -15.95 65.60
CA GLU A 148 25.28 -17.12 66.36
C GLU A 148 26.76 -17.03 66.78
N LYS A 149 27.62 -16.42 65.96
CA LYS A 149 29.03 -16.17 66.32
C LYS A 149 29.17 -15.14 67.43
N LEU A 150 28.40 -14.05 67.37
CA LEU A 150 28.39 -13.01 68.41
C LEU A 150 27.93 -13.57 69.76
N GLU A 151 26.87 -14.38 69.76
CA GLU A 151 26.33 -15.01 70.97
C GLU A 151 27.31 -16.01 71.62
N LYS A 152 28.29 -16.55 70.88
CA LYS A 152 29.34 -17.43 71.43
C LYS A 152 30.52 -16.69 72.08
N HIS A 153 30.63 -15.39 71.86
CA HIS A 153 31.71 -14.54 72.37
C HIS A 153 31.24 -13.56 73.47
N LEU A 154 29.97 -13.65 73.87
CA LEU A 154 29.38 -13.01 75.05
C LEU A 154 29.26 -14.04 76.18
#